data_AF-A0AAV9LPA4-F1
#
_entry.id   AF-A0AAV9LPA4-F1
#
_cell.length_a   1.000
_cell.length_b   1.000
_cell.length_c   1.000
_cell.angle_alpha   90.00
_cell.angle_beta   90.00
_cell.angle_gamma   90.00
#
_symmetry.space_group_name_H-M   'P 1'
#
loop_
_entity.id
_entity.type
_entity.pdbx_description
1 polymer ?
#
loop_
_entity_poly.entity_id
_entity_poly.type
_entity_poly.pdbx_seq_one_letter_code
_entity_poly.pdbx_strand_id
1 'polypeptide(L)'
;MRIALLGKRKYRFVIGACTIGLYKEEMHEQWETCNAIVLSWLMNTVSEELLSGIVYATTTFSVWADLKERFDKYDSVVPNPCCNCPQSKEYVDHLQQLRLIQFLSGLNDSYDQARKQILLKGITPSINQAYL
;
A
#
# COMPACT_ATOMS: atom_id res chain seq x y z
N MET A 1 -5.60 -4.79 -0.94
CA MET A 1 -4.98 -5.67 0.07
C MET A 1 -5.90 -6.01 1.25
N ARG A 2 -6.54 -5.02 1.93
CA ARG A 2 -7.40 -5.24 3.12
C ARG A 2 -8.51 -6.28 2.93
N ILE A 3 -9.33 -6.15 1.88
CA ILE A 3 -10.45 -7.08 1.60
C ILE A 3 -9.95 -8.51 1.37
N ALA A 4 -8.88 -8.69 0.60
CA ALA A 4 -8.28 -10.00 0.34
C ALA A 4 -7.75 -10.67 1.62
N LEU A 5 -7.14 -9.90 2.53
CA LEU A 5 -6.67 -10.40 3.82
C LEU A 5 -7.79 -10.70 4.80
N LEU A 6 -8.88 -9.92 4.78
CA LEU A 6 -10.08 -10.20 5.55
C LEU A 6 -10.73 -11.51 5.10
N GLY A 7 -10.85 -11.74 3.80
CA GLY A 7 -11.37 -12.99 3.24
C GLY A 7 -10.56 -14.23 3.66
N LYS A 8 -9.25 -14.07 3.86
CA LYS A 8 -8.34 -15.14 4.34
C LYS A 8 -8.17 -15.17 5.87
N ARG A 9 -8.89 -14.34 6.61
CA ARG A 9 -8.77 -14.17 8.09
C ARG A 9 -7.35 -13.81 8.57
N LYS A 10 -6.52 -13.27 7.69
CA LYS A 10 -5.10 -12.95 7.95
C LYS A 10 -4.84 -11.47 8.19
N TYR A 11 -5.86 -10.61 8.08
CA TYR A 11 -5.74 -9.17 8.31
C TYR A 11 -5.20 -8.82 9.71
N ARG A 12 -5.48 -9.65 10.73
CA ARG A 12 -5.04 -9.43 12.11
C ARG A 12 -3.51 -9.46 12.28
N PHE A 13 -2.78 -10.15 11.40
CA PHE A 13 -1.31 -10.12 11.37
C PHE A 13 -0.76 -8.76 10.91
N VAL A 14 -1.49 -8.07 10.04
CA VAL A 14 -1.07 -6.76 9.48
C VAL A 14 -1.32 -5.63 10.48
N ILE A 15 -2.38 -5.71 11.29
CA ILE A 15 -2.70 -4.70 12.31
C ILE A 15 -2.09 -4.97 13.68
N GLY A 16 -1.26 -6.01 13.82
CA GLY A 16 -0.61 -6.34 15.09
C GLY A 16 -1.54 -6.95 16.14
N ALA A 17 -2.77 -7.34 15.77
CA ALA A 17 -3.74 -7.93 16.70
C ALA A 17 -3.53 -9.44 16.95
N CYS A 18 -2.55 -10.05 16.28
CA CYS A 18 -2.12 -11.43 16.45
C CYS A 18 -0.61 -11.44 16.75
N THR A 19 -0.23 -11.12 17.98
CA THR A 19 1.17 -11.21 18.44
C THR A 19 1.48 -12.63 18.91
N ILE A 20 2.73 -13.07 18.75
CA ILE A 20 3.17 -14.42 19.14
C ILE A 20 2.91 -14.72 20.62
N GLY A 21 3.01 -13.71 21.50
CA GLY A 21 2.74 -13.84 22.95
C GLY A 21 1.28 -14.09 23.33
N LEU A 22 0.33 -14.00 22.40
CA LEU A 22 -1.07 -14.39 22.62
C LEU A 22 -1.30 -15.90 22.44
N TYR A 23 -0.30 -16.61 21.93
CA TYR A 23 -0.39 -18.02 21.61
C TYR A 23 0.52 -18.84 22.52
N LYS A 24 0.06 -20.05 22.84
CA LYS A 24 0.87 -21.06 23.54
C LYS A 24 2.08 -21.44 22.69
N GLU A 25 3.17 -21.86 23.32
CA GLU A 25 4.41 -22.27 22.64
C GLU A 25 4.18 -23.33 21.55
N GLU A 26 3.28 -24.29 21.80
CA GLU A 26 2.88 -25.34 20.84
C GLU A 26 2.28 -24.80 19.52
N MET A 27 1.82 -23.54 19.51
CA MET A 27 1.22 -22.88 18.35
C MET A 27 2.18 -21.87 17.68
N HIS A 28 3.39 -21.68 18.22
CA HIS A 28 4.34 -20.68 17.71
C HIS A 28 4.80 -20.98 16.29
N GLU A 29 5.11 -22.24 15.97
CA GLU A 29 5.51 -22.65 14.61
C GLU A 29 4.42 -22.36 13.57
N GLN A 30 3.16 -22.61 13.93
CA GLN A 30 2.00 -22.33 13.07
C GLN A 30 1.77 -20.83 12.90
N TRP A 31 2.00 -20.06 13.97
CA TRP A 31 1.97 -18.60 13.93
C TRP A 31 3.07 -18.05 13.02
N GLU A 32 4.30 -18.55 13.14
CA GLU A 32 5.44 -18.16 12.30
C GLU A 32 5.16 -18.46 10.83
N THR A 33 4.62 -19.63 10.52
CA THR A 33 4.20 -20.00 9.17
C THR A 33 3.15 -19.03 8.63
N CYS A 34 2.14 -18.69 9.45
CA CYS A 34 1.11 -17.74 9.04
C CYS A 34 1.67 -16.33 8.82
N ASN A 35 2.56 -15.87 9.70
CA ASN A 35 3.23 -14.58 9.60
C ASN A 35 4.12 -14.55 8.36
N ALA A 36 4.91 -15.58 8.08
CA ALA A 36 5.77 -15.68 6.90
C ALA A 36 4.97 -15.65 5.59
N ILE A 37 3.81 -16.32 5.53
CA ILE A 37 2.92 -16.26 4.35
C ILE A 37 2.43 -14.84 4.10
N VAL A 38 1.95 -14.14 5.14
CA VAL A 38 1.42 -12.78 4.96
C VAL A 38 2.55 -11.80 4.64
N LEU A 39 3.71 -11.97 5.28
CA LEU A 39 4.92 -11.23 4.98
C LEU A 39 5.33 -11.42 3.52
N SER A 40 5.34 -12.65 2.99
CA SER A 40 5.65 -12.91 1.58
C SER A 40 4.69 -12.20 0.63
N TRP A 41 3.38 -12.16 0.95
CA TRP A 41 2.41 -11.42 0.13
C TRP A 41 2.68 -9.92 0.17
N LEU A 42 3.08 -9.40 1.33
CA LEU A 42 3.42 -7.99 1.48
C LEU A 42 4.69 -7.64 0.70
N MET A 43 5.76 -8.41 0.88
CA MET A 43 7.04 -8.23 0.17
C MET A 43 6.83 -8.34 -1.34
N ASN A 44 6.04 -9.31 -1.81
CA ASN A 44 5.73 -9.46 -3.24
C ASN A 44 4.81 -8.36 -3.80
N THR A 45 4.26 -7.47 -2.99
CA THR A 45 3.42 -6.35 -3.49
C THR A 45 4.17 -5.04 -3.64
N VAL A 46 5.32 -4.92 -2.99
CA VAL A 46 6.05 -3.66 -2.81
C VAL A 46 7.36 -3.72 -3.62
N SER A 47 7.83 -2.60 -4.17
CA SER A 47 9.09 -2.54 -4.93
C SER A 47 10.32 -2.80 -4.06
N GLU A 48 11.39 -3.36 -4.64
CA GLU A 48 12.62 -3.72 -3.90
C GLU A 48 13.27 -2.52 -3.18
N GLU A 49 13.18 -1.31 -3.73
CA GLU A 49 13.69 -0.10 -3.09
C GLU A 49 13.05 0.16 -1.73
N LEU A 50 11.73 0.00 -1.63
CA LEU A 50 10.98 0.17 -0.39
C LEU A 50 11.28 -0.96 0.60
N LEU A 51 11.61 -2.16 0.10
CA LEU A 51 11.96 -3.33 0.90
C LEU A 51 13.38 -3.32 1.44
N SER A 52 14.31 -2.63 0.77
CA SER A 52 15.75 -2.59 1.13
C SER A 52 16.02 -2.16 2.58
N GLY A 53 15.13 -1.33 3.16
CA GLY A 53 15.22 -0.88 4.56
C GLY A 53 14.44 -1.74 5.57
N ILE A 54 13.74 -2.79 5.13
CA ILE A 54 12.79 -3.57 5.95
C ILE A 54 13.20 -5.06 6.06
N VAL A 55 14.29 -5.46 5.40
CA VAL A 55 14.75 -6.86 5.30
C VAL A 55 14.95 -7.56 6.66
N TYR A 56 15.20 -6.81 7.74
CA TYR A 56 15.41 -7.36 9.09
C TYR A 56 14.12 -7.51 9.91
N ALA A 57 12.96 -7.08 9.40
CA ALA A 57 11.71 -7.15 10.13
C ALA A 57 11.18 -8.58 10.20
N THR A 58 11.00 -9.09 11.42
CA THR A 58 10.56 -10.46 11.68
C THR A 58 9.03 -10.62 11.65
N THR A 59 8.28 -9.53 11.70
CA THR A 59 6.81 -9.58 11.72
C THR A 59 6.18 -8.80 10.57
N THR A 60 5.07 -9.34 10.06
CA THR A 60 4.23 -8.65 9.07
C THR A 60 3.79 -7.27 9.57
N PHE A 61 3.50 -7.16 10.86
CA PHE A 61 3.09 -5.90 11.50
C PHE A 61 4.20 -4.85 11.41
N SER A 62 5.45 -5.19 11.75
CA SER A 62 6.57 -4.24 11.67
C SER A 62 6.78 -3.72 10.25
N VAL A 63 6.69 -4.59 9.24
CA VAL A 63 6.81 -4.17 7.83
C VAL A 63 5.69 -3.23 7.44
N TRP A 64 4.46 -3.56 7.82
CA TRP A 64 3.30 -2.74 7.51
C TRP A 64 3.34 -1.37 8.22
N ALA A 65 3.79 -1.33 9.47
CA ALA A 65 3.92 -0.11 10.24
C ALA A 65 5.00 0.83 9.65
N ASP A 66 6.16 0.29 9.27
CA ASP A 66 7.23 1.08 8.65
C ASP A 66 6.79 1.65 7.29
N LEU A 67 6.14 0.83 6.45
CA LEU A 67 5.54 1.32 5.20
C LEU A 67 4.55 2.44 5.48
N LYS A 68 3.64 2.25 6.44
CA LYS A 68 2.68 3.28 6.82
C LYS A 68 3.37 4.57 7.29
N GLU A 69 4.42 4.48 8.09
CA GLU A 69 5.18 5.65 8.55
C GLU A 69 5.86 6.39 7.39
N ARG A 70 6.47 5.66 6.44
CA ARG A 70 7.08 6.28 5.24
C ARG A 70 6.04 6.99 4.39
N PHE A 71 4.86 6.40 4.22
CA PHE A 71 3.74 7.05 3.53
C PHE A 71 3.22 8.27 4.30
N ASP A 72 3.04 8.17 5.62
CA ASP A 72 2.55 9.28 6.46
C ASP A 72 3.56 10.44 6.49
N LYS A 73 4.87 10.15 6.54
CA LYS A 73 5.95 11.15 6.41
C LYS A 73 5.89 11.86 5.06
N TYR A 74 5.70 11.10 3.98
CA TYR A 74 5.54 11.69 2.65
C TYR A 74 4.33 12.64 2.57
N ASP A 75 3.19 12.22 3.13
CA ASP A 75 1.97 13.04 3.17
C ASP A 75 2.13 14.33 4.00
N SER A 76 2.97 14.31 5.04
CA SER A 76 3.22 15.46 5.91
C SER A 76 4.06 16.59 5.28
N VAL A 77 4.79 16.29 4.20
CA VAL A 77 5.60 17.28 3.46
C VAL A 77 4.74 18.11 2.51
N VAL A 78 3.53 17.63 2.18
CA VAL A 78 2.62 18.33 1.26
C VAL A 78 1.95 19.50 1.98
N PRO A 79 2.11 20.75 1.50
CA PRO A 79 1.46 21.91 2.11
C PRO A 79 -0.07 21.76 2.13
N ASN A 80 -0.68 21.95 3.30
CA ASN A 80 -2.13 22.05 3.45
C ASN A 80 -2.65 23.30 2.70
N PRO A 81 -3.76 23.26 1.94
CA PRO A 81 -4.21 24.42 1.19
C PRO A 81 -4.51 25.60 2.13
N CYS A 82 -3.87 26.74 1.90
CA CYS A 82 -4.01 27.93 2.75
C CYS A 82 -5.42 28.56 2.70
N CYS A 83 -6.32 28.13 1.80
CA CYS A 83 -7.70 28.62 1.73
C CYS A 83 -8.66 27.73 0.91
N ASN A 84 -9.97 27.84 1.19
CA ASN A 84 -11.07 27.19 0.44
C ASN A 84 -11.44 27.92 -0.88
N CYS A 85 -10.46 28.42 -1.64
CA CYS A 85 -10.73 29.10 -2.92
C CYS A 85 -10.85 28.10 -4.10
N PRO A 86 -11.50 28.46 -5.22
CA PRO A 86 -11.65 27.57 -6.37
C PRO A 86 -10.31 27.06 -6.95
N GLN A 87 -9.25 27.88 -6.93
CA GLN A 87 -7.90 27.45 -7.36
C GLN A 87 -7.27 26.41 -6.42
N SER A 88 -7.67 26.37 -5.14
CA SER A 88 -7.17 25.34 -4.23
C SER A 88 -7.76 23.97 -4.52
N LYS A 89 -8.94 23.89 -5.14
CA LYS A 89 -9.55 22.62 -5.56
C LYS A 89 -8.74 21.92 -6.66
N GLU A 90 -8.35 22.67 -7.70
CA GLU A 90 -7.52 22.14 -8.80
C GLU A 90 -6.11 21.76 -8.31
N TYR A 91 -5.54 22.52 -7.38
CA TYR A 91 -4.29 22.18 -6.71
C TYR A 91 -4.39 20.90 -5.85
N VAL A 92 -5.49 20.73 -5.11
CA VAL A 92 -5.76 19.52 -4.31
C VAL A 92 -5.97 18.30 -5.22
N ASP A 93 -6.70 18.44 -6.31
CA ASP A 93 -6.91 17.37 -7.29
C ASP A 93 -5.57 16.97 -7.94
N HIS A 94 -4.73 17.95 -8.29
CA HIS A 94 -3.39 17.70 -8.81
C HIS A 94 -2.48 17.00 -7.77
N LEU A 95 -2.53 17.41 -6.51
CA LEU A 95 -1.80 16.74 -5.41
C LEU A 95 -2.29 15.31 -5.20
N GLN A 96 -3.59 15.05 -5.27
CA GLN A 96 -4.14 13.70 -5.17
C GLN A 96 -3.66 12.81 -6.32
N GLN A 97 -3.58 13.35 -7.54
CA GLN A 97 -3.01 12.64 -8.68
C GLN A 97 -1.52 12.32 -8.47
N LEU A 98 -0.72 13.27 -8.01
CA LEU A 98 0.70 13.04 -7.70
C LEU A 98 0.89 11.97 -6.62
N ARG A 99 0.08 12.00 -5.56
CA ARG A 99 0.06 10.95 -4.51
C ARG A 99 -0.30 9.57 -5.07
N LEU A 100 -1.31 9.51 -5.93
CA LEU A 100 -1.71 8.27 -6.60
C LEU A 100 -0.57 7.73 -7.47
N ILE A 101 0.09 8.59 -8.25
CA ILE A 101 1.23 8.20 -9.09
C ILE A 101 2.36 7.64 -8.22
N GLN A 102 2.72 8.29 -7.12
CA GLN A 102 3.77 7.77 -6.22
C GLN A 102 3.41 6.46 -5.54
N PHE A 103 2.17 6.31 -5.09
CA PHE A 103 1.70 5.04 -4.55
C PHE A 103 1.81 3.93 -5.61
N LEU A 104 1.39 4.21 -6.85
CA LEU A 104 1.48 3.27 -7.96
C LEU A 104 2.93 2.97 -8.34
N SER A 105 3.85 3.94 -8.26
CA SER A 105 5.29 3.73 -8.50
C SER A 105 5.95 2.83 -7.45
N GLY A 106 5.44 2.82 -6.22
CA GLY A 106 5.91 1.91 -5.16
C GLY A 106 5.41 0.46 -5.28
N LEU A 107 4.50 0.17 -6.22
CA LEU A 107 4.03 -1.19 -6.49
C LEU A 107 5.01 -1.96 -7.37
N ASN A 108 5.15 -3.25 -7.07
CA ASN A 108 5.82 -4.24 -7.91
C ASN A 108 5.30 -4.21 -9.38
N ASP A 109 6.19 -4.45 -10.34
CA ASP A 109 5.93 -4.62 -11.78
C ASP A 109 4.82 -5.62 -12.15
N SER A 110 4.51 -6.60 -11.31
CA SER A 110 3.35 -7.49 -11.49
C SER A 110 2.00 -6.73 -11.50
N TYR A 111 1.97 -5.52 -10.93
CA TYR A 111 0.81 -4.63 -10.91
C TYR A 111 0.83 -3.61 -12.06
N ASP A 112 1.77 -3.69 -13.00
CA ASP A 112 1.97 -2.67 -14.03
C ASP A 112 0.75 -2.49 -14.94
N GLN A 113 0.06 -3.58 -15.26
CA GLN A 113 -1.18 -3.52 -16.05
C GLN A 113 -2.33 -2.86 -15.29
N ALA A 114 -2.43 -3.10 -13.97
CA ALA A 114 -3.40 -2.40 -13.12
C ALA A 114 -3.05 -0.91 -12.95
N ARG A 115 -1.76 -0.58 -12.81
CA ARG A 115 -1.23 0.78 -12.78
C ARG A 115 -1.59 1.55 -14.05
N LYS A 116 -1.34 0.97 -15.23
CA LYS A 116 -1.75 1.55 -16.53
C LYS A 116 -3.25 1.80 -16.61
N GLN A 117 -4.07 0.83 -16.22
CA GLN A 117 -5.53 0.97 -16.26
C GLN A 117 -6.07 2.03 -15.28
N ILE A 118 -5.49 2.15 -14.08
CA ILE A 118 -5.87 3.18 -13.10
C ILE A 118 -5.46 4.57 -13.57
N LEU A 119 -4.25 4.73 -14.14
CA LEU A 119 -3.79 5.99 -14.71
C LEU A 119 -4.63 6.42 -15.92
N LEU A 120 -5.03 5.45 -16.77
CA LEU A 120 -5.91 5.70 -17.92
C LEU A 120 -7.34 6.06 -17.53
N LYS A 121 -7.87 5.57 -16.39
CA LYS A 121 -9.21 5.92 -15.92
C LYS A 121 -9.39 7.39 -15.51
N GLY A 122 -8.30 8.13 -15.27
CA GLY A 122 -8.34 9.58 -15.04
C GLY A 122 -8.59 10.39 -16.31
N ILE A 123 -8.44 9.78 -17.49
CA ILE A 123 -8.71 10.38 -18.79
C ILE A 123 -9.56 9.36 -19.55
N THR A 124 -10.88 9.35 -19.33
CA THR A 124 -11.75 8.54 -20.19
C THR A 124 -11.52 8.99 -21.63
N PRO A 125 -10.97 8.14 -22.52
CA PRO A 125 -10.91 8.51 -23.93
C PRO A 125 -12.35 8.69 -24.40
N SER A 126 -12.63 9.80 -25.08
CA SER A 126 -13.95 9.97 -25.69
C SER A 126 -14.18 8.82 -26.67
N ILE A 127 -15.43 8.46 -26.94
CA ILE A 127 -15.79 7.43 -27.93
C ILE A 127 -15.04 7.62 -29.26
N ASN A 128 -14.73 8.86 -29.65
CA ASN A 128 -14.02 9.18 -30.88
C ASN A 128 -12.53 8.75 -30.88
N GLN A 129 -11.92 8.53 -29.71
CA GLN A 129 -10.55 8.01 -29.57
C GLN A 129 -10.50 6.48 -29.46
N ALA A 130 -11.65 5.80 -29.28
CA ALA A 130 -11.73 4.34 -29.23
C ALA A 130 -11.91 3.69 -30.62
N TYR A 131 -12.14 4.50 -31.66
CA TYR A 131 -12.37 4.06 -33.04
C TYR A 131 -11.19 4.32 -33.99
N LEU A 132 -10.09 4.90 -33.50
CA LEU A 132 -8.83 5.07 -34.24
C LEU A 132 -7.78 4.09 -33.69
#